data_AF-A0A0S2SNN2-F1
#
_entry.id   AF-A0A0S2SNN2-F1
#
_cell.length_a   1.000
_cell.length_b   1.000
_cell.length_c   1.000
_cell.angle_alpha   90.00
_cell.angle_beta   90.00
_cell.angle_gamma   90.00
#
_symmetry.space_group_name_H-M   'P 1'
#
loop_
_entity.id
_entity.type
_entity.pdbx_description
1 polymer ?
#
loop_
_entity_poly.entity_id
_entity_poly.type
_entity_poly.pdbx_seq_one_letter_code
_entity_poly.pdbx_strand_id
1 'polypeptide(L)' 'MDDIDRASRTTARMLAAQLANQVGKGRYQGESLHQCEECDDPIPEGRRRHIPGVRLCVPCKTRLERLGR' A
#
# COMPACT_ATOMS: atom_id res chain seq x y z
N MET A 1 -8.33 22.23 33.34
CA MET A 1 -8.02 21.74 31.99
C MET A 1 -8.15 22.92 31.08
N ASP A 2 -7.00 23.47 30.71
CA ASP A 2 -6.92 24.73 29.97
C ASP A 2 -7.10 24.46 28.48
N ASP A 3 -7.25 25.52 27.67
CA ASP A 3 -7.56 25.39 26.24
C ASP A 3 -6.54 24.53 25.47
N ILE A 4 -5.28 24.54 25.94
CA ILE A 4 -4.19 23.75 25.39
C ILE A 4 -4.46 22.24 25.57
N ASP A 5 -4.87 21.81 26.75
CA ASP A 5 -5.20 20.40 27.01
C ASP A 5 -6.35 19.90 26.11
N ARG A 6 -7.35 20.77 25.86
CA ARG A 6 -8.48 20.44 24.99
C ARG A 6 -8.06 20.33 23.52
N ALA A 7 -7.21 21.23 23.04
CA ALA A 7 -6.69 21.20 21.68
C ALA A 7 -5.87 19.93 21.42
N SER A 8 -4.97 19.57 22.34
CA SER A 8 -4.14 18.36 22.22
C SER A 8 -4.95 17.07 22.19
N ARG A 9 -6.06 17.00 22.95
CA ARG A 9 -6.96 15.83 22.92
C ARG A 9 -7.64 15.66 21.57
N THR A 10 -8.00 16.75 20.91
CA THR A 10 -8.63 16.72 19.59
C THR A 10 -7.65 16.28 18.51
N THR A 11 -6.44 16.83 18.50
CA THR A 11 -5.40 16.44 17.53
C THR A 11 -4.97 14.99 17.71
N ALA A 12 -4.81 14.54 18.97
CA ALA A 12 -4.50 13.14 19.28
C ALA A 12 -5.56 12.17 18.74
N ARG A 13 -6.85 12.52 18.87
CA ARG A 13 -7.95 11.71 18.31
C ARG A 13 -7.92 11.66 16.79
N MET A 14 -7.67 12.78 16.13
CA MET A 14 -7.57 12.85 14.67
C MET A 14 -6.40 12.01 14.15
N LEU A 15 -5.23 12.11 14.77
CA LEU A 15 -4.05 11.34 14.41
C LEU A 15 -4.28 9.84 14.59
N ALA A 16 -4.90 9.43 15.70
CA ALA A 16 -5.23 8.03 15.96
C ALA A 16 -6.12 7.44 14.86
N ALA A 17 -7.12 8.19 14.39
CA ALA A 17 -7.99 7.75 13.29
C ALA A 17 -7.24 7.61 11.96
N GLN A 18 -6.29 8.51 11.65
CA GLN A 18 -5.46 8.41 10.45
C GLN A 18 -4.55 7.19 10.48
N LEU A 19 -3.90 6.93 11.62
CA LEU A 19 -3.05 5.75 11.83
C LEU A 19 -3.86 4.45 11.69
N ALA A 20 -5.06 4.38 12.29
CA ALA A 20 -5.93 3.21 12.20
C ALA A 20 -6.30 2.88 10.73
N ASN A 21 -6.54 3.91 9.91
CA ASN A 21 -6.84 3.73 8.49
C ASN A 21 -5.63 3.24 7.65
N GLN A 22 -4.40 3.47 8.10
CA GLN A 22 -3.19 3.01 7.41
C GLN A 22 -2.84 1.55 7.74
N VAL A 23 -3.03 1.13 9.00
CA VAL A 23 -2.63 -0.22 9.46
C VAL A 23 -3.45 -1.35 8.81
N GLY A 24 -4.67 -1.08 8.34
CA GLY A 24 -5.56 -2.10 7.75
C GLY A 24 -5.51 -2.25 6.22
N LYS A 25 -4.98 -1.26 5.48
CA LYS A 25 -5.08 -1.23 4.00
C LYS A 25 -4.08 -2.15 3.27
N GLY A 26 -3.09 -2.70 3.98
CA GLY A 26 -1.91 -3.32 3.36
C GLY A 26 -1.90 -4.85 3.26
N ARG A 27 -2.94 -5.57 3.70
CA ARG A 27 -2.93 -7.04 3.70
C ARG A 27 -3.81 -7.61 2.60
N TYR A 28 -3.40 -7.43 1.34
CA TYR A 28 -3.87 -8.29 0.26
C TYR A 28 -3.35 -9.70 0.54
N GLN A 29 -4.23 -10.60 0.94
CA GLN A 29 -3.91 -12.01 1.27
C GLN A 29 -3.98 -12.92 0.03
N GLY A 30 -3.76 -12.37 -1.17
CA GLY A 30 -3.85 -13.10 -2.42
C GLY A 30 -2.54 -13.76 -2.82
N GLU A 31 -2.61 -14.87 -3.54
CA GLU A 31 -1.46 -15.45 -4.22
C GLU A 31 -0.90 -14.49 -5.27
N SER A 32 0.43 -14.37 -5.30
CA SER A 32 1.14 -13.56 -6.28
C SER A 32 1.17 -14.29 -7.63
N LEU A 33 0.85 -13.60 -8.73
CA LEU A 33 0.93 -14.19 -10.06
C LEU A 33 2.37 -14.54 -10.41
N HIS A 34 2.53 -15.64 -11.15
CA HIS A 34 3.83 -16.04 -11.68
C HIS A 34 4.20 -15.25 -12.95
N GLN A 35 3.20 -14.89 -13.76
CA GLN A 35 3.33 -14.20 -15.02
C GLN A 35 2.68 -12.80 -14.94
N CYS A 36 3.26 -11.80 -15.62
CA CYS A 36 2.71 -10.46 -15.71
C CYS A 36 1.44 -10.44 -16.58
N GLU A 37 0.36 -9.81 -16.11
CA GLU A 37 -0.88 -9.70 -16.89
C GLU A 37 -0.77 -8.82 -18.15
N GLU A 38 0.20 -7.90 -18.22
CA GLU A 38 0.34 -6.97 -19.35
C GLU A 38 1.30 -7.45 -20.44
N CYS A 39 2.40 -8.08 -20.05
CA CYS A 39 3.49 -8.41 -20.96
C CYS A 39 3.87 -9.89 -20.95
N ASP A 40 3.17 -10.71 -20.15
CA ASP A 40 3.43 -12.14 -20.00
C ASP A 40 4.87 -12.48 -19.55
N ASP A 41 5.63 -11.52 -19.02
CA ASP A 41 6.95 -11.79 -18.45
C ASP A 41 6.87 -12.46 -17.08
N PRO A 42 7.86 -13.29 -16.70
CA PRO A 42 7.93 -13.86 -15.37
C PRO A 42 8.15 -12.78 -14.31
N ILE A 43 7.29 -12.75 -13.28
CA ILE A 43 7.43 -11.82 -12.16
C ILE A 43 8.58 -12.28 -11.24
N PRO A 44 9.55 -11.42 -10.90
CA PRO A 44 10.68 -11.81 -10.07
C PRO A 44 10.25 -12.20 -8.65
N GLU A 45 10.88 -13.23 -8.08
CA GLU A 45 10.52 -13.78 -6.77
C GLU A 45 10.64 -12.78 -5.63
N GLY A 46 11.60 -11.86 -5.69
CA GLY A 46 11.74 -10.78 -4.71
C GLY A 46 10.45 -9.98 -4.56
N ARG A 47 9.75 -9.72 -5.66
CA ARG A 47 8.46 -9.01 -5.60
C ARG A 47 7.33 -9.87 -5.07
N ARG A 48 7.28 -11.16 -5.43
CA ARG A 48 6.26 -12.10 -4.92
C ARG A 48 6.34 -12.25 -3.40
N ARG A 49 7.56 -12.16 -2.83
CA ARG A 49 7.82 -12.26 -1.39
C ARG A 49 7.51 -10.97 -0.62
N HIS A 50 7.81 -9.81 -1.20
CA HIS A 50 7.59 -8.52 -0.54
C HIS A 50 6.16 -7.98 -0.70
N ILE A 51 5.47 -8.32 -1.79
CA ILE A 51 4.13 -7.83 -2.11
C ILE A 51 3.22 -9.04 -2.38
N PRO A 52 2.47 -9.52 -1.37
CA PRO A 52 1.49 -10.56 -1.59
C PRO A 52 0.37 -10.05 -2.53
N GLY A 53 0.10 -10.79 -3.61
CA GLY A 53 -0.89 -10.42 -4.62
C GLY A 53 -0.34 -9.55 -5.76
N VAL A 54 0.97 -9.59 -6.05
CA VAL A 54 1.51 -8.91 -7.24
C VAL A 54 0.96 -9.51 -8.54
N ARG A 55 0.48 -8.65 -9.45
CA ARG A 55 -0.05 -9.03 -10.77
C ARG A 55 0.74 -8.50 -11.98
N LEU A 56 1.51 -7.43 -11.77
CA LEU A 56 2.30 -6.75 -12.80
C LEU A 56 3.80 -6.89 -12.52
N CYS A 57 4.63 -7.02 -13.55
CA CYS A 57 6.08 -6.98 -13.43
C CYS A 57 6.60 -5.57 -13.07
N VAL A 58 7.89 -5.47 -12.71
CA VAL A 58 8.54 -4.18 -12.39
C VAL A 58 8.41 -3.15 -13.51
N PRO A 59 8.78 -3.45 -14.78
CA PRO A 59 8.72 -2.44 -15.84
C PRO A 59 7.29 -1.96 -16.12
N CYS A 60 6.29 -2.86 -16.15
CA CYS A 60 4.89 -2.48 -16.30
C CYS A 60 4.39 -1.61 -15.14
N LYS A 61 4.71 -1.98 -13.89
CA LYS A 61 4.34 -1.19 -12.72
C LYS A 61 4.96 0.20 -12.75
N THR A 62 6.25 0.30 -13.06
CA THR A 62 6.95 1.59 -13.19
C THR A 62 6.38 2.43 -14.33
N ARG A 63 5.99 1.81 -15.45
CA ARG A 63 5.30 2.50 -16.53
C ARG A 63 3.96 3.07 -16.07
N LEU A 64 3.17 2.27 -15.35
CA LEU A 64 1.87 2.67 -14.79
C LEU A 64 1.98 3.83 -13.79
N GLU A 65 2.96 3.77 -12.88
CA GLU A 65 3.20 4.84 -11.91
C GLU A 65 3.65 6.14 -12.60
N ARG A 66 4.49 6.05 -13.63
CA ARG A 66 4.88 7.20 -14.45
C ARG A 66 3.71 7.75 -15.27
N LEU A 67 2.76 6.90 -15.65
CA LEU A 67 1.56 7.30 -16.38
C LEU A 67 0.49 7.92 -15.46
N GLY A 68 0.67 7.83 -14.13
CA GLY A 68 -0.12 8.57 -13.14
C GLY A 68 -1.59 8.17 -13.10
N ARG A 69 -1.89 6.87 -13.07
CA ARG A 69 -3.23 6.33 -12.81
C ARG A 69 -3.31 5.63 -11.45
#